data_AF-A0A1J3DSE8-F1
#
_entry.id   AF-A0A1J3DSE8-F1
#
_cell.length_a   1.000
_cell.length_b   1.000
_cell.length_c   1.000
_cell.angle_alpha   90.00
_cell.angle_beta   90.00
_cell.angle_gamma   90.00
#
_symmetry.space_group_name_H-M   'P 1'
#
loop_
_entity.id
_entity.type
_entity.pdbx_description
1 polymer ?
#
loop_
_entity_poly.entity_id
_entity_poly.type
_entity_poly.pdbx_seq_one_letter_code
_entity_poly.pdbx_strand_id
1 'polypeptide(L)'
;SYGMLVLEMIGATKKDRVENVASNTSSIYFPDWIYKDLENEQHIKLFGEELTREEEEITKKMILVALWCIQSYPSNRPSMNRVVEMLEGSLDALELPPRPVLQFPITPPQESSTLSGDISVYTE
;
A
#
# COMPACT_ATOMS: atom_id res chain seq x y z
N SER A 1 -4.01 13.02 3.74
CA SER A 1 -4.16 12.72 2.30
C SER A 1 -5.55 12.15 2.09
N TYR A 2 -6.28 12.55 1.04
CA TYR A 2 -7.64 12.07 0.77
C TYR A 2 -7.68 10.55 0.58
N GLY A 3 -6.83 10.00 -0.31
CA GLY A 3 -6.83 8.56 -0.59
C GLY A 3 -6.51 7.70 0.64
N MET A 4 -5.58 8.13 1.49
CA MET A 4 -5.30 7.43 2.75
C MET A 4 -6.51 7.42 3.70
N LEU A 5 -7.22 8.55 3.81
CA LEU A 5 -8.43 8.63 4.64
C LEU A 5 -9.53 7.69 4.14
N VAL A 6 -9.76 7.64 2.82
CA VAL A 6 -10.73 6.73 2.21
C VAL A 6 -10.38 5.27 2.52
N LEU A 7 -9.11 4.89 2.36
CA LEU A 7 -8.64 3.53 2.66
C LEU A 7 -8.78 3.15 4.14
N GLU A 8 -8.60 4.11 5.05
CA GLU A 8 -8.84 3.91 6.48
C GLU A 8 -10.33 3.76 6.81
N MET A 9 -11.20 4.56 6.18
CA MET A 9 -12.65 4.51 6.39
C MET A 9 -13.24 3.16 5.96
N ILE A 10 -12.79 2.64 4.82
CA ILE A 10 -13.23 1.32 4.34
C ILE A 10 -12.50 0.16 5.04
N GLY A 11 -11.60 0.43 5.99
CA GLY A 11 -10.90 -0.61 6.74
C GLY A 11 -9.81 -1.36 5.97
N ALA A 12 -9.46 -0.94 4.75
CA ALA A 12 -8.42 -1.56 3.95
C ALA A 12 -7.09 -1.63 4.73
N THR A 13 -6.73 -0.56 5.44
CA THR A 13 -5.47 -0.51 6.22
C THR A 13 -5.40 -1.50 7.38
N LYS A 14 -6.52 -2.12 7.78
CA LYS A 14 -6.61 -3.04 8.91
C LYS A 14 -6.40 -4.51 8.53
N LYS A 15 -6.65 -4.91 7.28
CA LYS A 15 -6.48 -6.31 6.83
C LYS A 15 -5.02 -6.77 6.99
N ASP A 16 -4.10 -5.91 6.58
CA ASP A 16 -2.66 -6.09 6.84
C ASP A 16 -2.38 -6.24 8.35
N ARG A 17 -2.97 -5.41 9.22
CA ARG A 17 -2.74 -5.48 10.69
C ARG A 17 -3.23 -6.78 11.32
N VAL A 18 -4.32 -7.37 10.82
CA VAL A 18 -4.86 -8.63 11.38
C VAL A 18 -4.03 -9.84 10.94
N GLU A 19 -3.62 -9.92 9.67
CA GLU A 19 -2.70 -10.97 9.20
C GLU A 19 -1.28 -10.85 9.79
N ASN A 20 -0.80 -9.61 10.01
CA ASN A 20 0.49 -9.34 10.66
C ASN A 20 0.57 -9.84 12.11
N VAL A 21 -0.55 -9.98 12.83
CA VAL A 21 -0.57 -10.54 14.19
C VAL A 21 -0.61 -12.08 14.17
N ALA A 22 -1.15 -12.67 13.10
CA ALA A 22 -1.42 -14.10 13.02
C ALA A 22 -0.32 -14.93 12.36
N SER A 23 0.52 -14.35 11.48
CA SER A 23 1.47 -15.11 10.67
C SER A 23 2.87 -14.51 10.65
N ASN A 24 3.87 -15.28 11.11
CA ASN A 24 5.31 -15.00 11.00
C ASN A 24 5.84 -15.09 9.54
N THR A 25 5.04 -14.70 8.56
CA THR A 25 5.40 -14.66 7.14
C THR A 25 5.63 -13.22 6.75
N SER A 26 6.68 -12.96 5.96
CA SER A 26 7.07 -11.62 5.47
C SER A 26 5.87 -10.70 5.22
N SER A 27 5.77 -9.63 6.02
CA SER A 27 4.71 -8.61 5.96
C SER A 27 4.49 -8.13 4.52
N ILE A 28 3.28 -8.28 3.98
CA ILE A 28 2.93 -7.77 2.65
C ILE A 28 2.57 -6.30 2.81
N TYR A 29 3.35 -5.42 2.19
CA TYR A 29 3.13 -3.98 2.23
C TYR A 29 1.68 -3.62 1.83
N PHE A 30 1.09 -2.66 2.56
CA PHE A 30 -0.34 -2.31 2.49
C PHE A 30 -0.93 -2.13 1.08
N PRO A 31 -0.29 -1.44 0.13
CA PRO A 31 -0.77 -1.39 -1.26
C PRO A 31 -0.72 -2.74 -1.98
N ASP A 32 0.29 -3.58 -1.71
CA ASP A 32 0.52 -4.82 -2.48
C ASP A 32 -0.57 -5.86 -2.27
N TRP A 33 -1.10 -6.01 -1.04
CA TRP A 33 -2.22 -6.93 -0.83
C TRP A 33 -3.50 -6.41 -1.50
N ILE A 34 -3.72 -5.08 -1.56
CA ILE A 34 -4.86 -4.49 -2.27
C ILE A 34 -4.78 -4.83 -3.75
N TYR A 35 -3.61 -4.67 -4.38
CA TYR A 35 -3.44 -5.03 -5.79
C TYR A 35 -3.70 -6.53 -6.05
N LYS A 36 -3.24 -7.41 -5.15
CA LYS A 36 -3.54 -8.85 -5.24
C LYS A 36 -5.03 -9.15 -5.06
N ASP A 37 -5.71 -8.46 -4.15
CA ASP A 37 -7.14 -8.65 -3.89
C ASP A 37 -7.97 -8.21 -5.10
N LEU A 38 -7.62 -7.06 -5.70
CA LEU A 38 -8.24 -6.56 -6.93
C LEU A 38 -8.03 -7.49 -8.14
N GLU A 39 -6.86 -8.11 -8.27
CA GLU A 39 -6.55 -9.05 -9.35
C GLU A 39 -7.23 -10.42 -9.20
N ASN A 40 -7.38 -10.89 -7.96
CA ASN A 40 -7.96 -12.21 -7.68
C ASN A 40 -9.50 -12.19 -7.65
N GLU A 41 -10.13 -11.03 -7.90
CA GLU A 41 -11.58 -10.78 -7.76
C GLU A 41 -12.18 -11.24 -6.42
N GLN A 42 -11.34 -11.51 -5.41
CA GLN A 42 -11.83 -11.96 -4.12
C GLN A 42 -12.63 -10.83 -3.49
N HIS A 43 -13.83 -11.18 -3.03
CA HIS A 43 -14.72 -10.26 -2.32
C HIS A 43 -13.92 -9.51 -1.27
N ILE A 44 -13.90 -8.19 -1.39
CA ILE A 44 -13.29 -7.26 -0.45
C ILE A 44 -14.09 -7.37 0.86
N LYS A 45 -13.80 -8.39 1.66
CA LYS A 45 -14.39 -8.62 2.98
C LYS A 45 -13.72 -7.69 3.99
N LEU A 46 -13.87 -6.39 3.80
CA LEU A 46 -13.27 -5.40 4.70
C LEU A 46 -14.10 -5.15 5.95
N PHE A 47 -15.41 -5.40 5.89
CA PHE A 47 -16.33 -5.09 6.98
C PHE A 47 -16.72 -6.31 7.84
N GLY A 48 -16.30 -7.52 7.48
CA GLY A 48 -16.72 -8.75 8.16
C GLY A 48 -18.21 -9.09 7.99
N GLU A 49 -18.97 -8.24 7.31
CA GLU A 49 -20.36 -8.39 6.94
C GLU A 49 -20.48 -8.73 5.45
N GLU A 50 -21.54 -9.45 5.08
CA GLU A 50 -21.84 -9.77 3.68
C GLU A 50 -22.34 -8.51 2.98
N LEU A 51 -21.53 -7.97 2.07
CA LEU A 51 -21.90 -6.80 1.27
C LEU A 51 -22.88 -7.21 0.17
N THR A 52 -23.81 -6.33 -0.14
CA THR A 52 -24.58 -6.42 -1.38
C THR A 52 -23.66 -6.18 -2.58
N ARG A 53 -24.08 -6.64 -3.76
CA ARG A 53 -23.30 -6.47 -5.00
C ARG A 53 -23.03 -4.99 -5.30
N GLU A 54 -24.01 -4.13 -5.03
CA GLU A 54 -23.89 -2.68 -5.21
C GLU A 54 -22.83 -2.08 -4.26
N GLU A 55 -22.81 -2.51 -3.00
CA GLU A 55 -21.81 -2.08 -2.01
C GLU A 55 -20.40 -2.56 -2.36
N GLU A 56 -20.27 -3.76 -2.93
CA GLU A 56 -19.00 -4.27 -3.43
C GLU A 56 -18.47 -3.44 -4.60
N GLU A 57 -19.32 -3.10 -5.57
CA GLU A 57 -18.96 -2.24 -6.70
C GLU A 57 -18.53 -0.85 -6.22
N ILE A 58 -19.27 -0.26 -5.26
CA ILE A 58 -18.91 1.02 -4.63
C ILE A 58 -17.56 0.91 -3.91
N THR A 59 -17.34 -0.15 -3.13
CA THR A 59 -16.10 -0.35 -2.37
C THR A 59 -14.90 -0.51 -3.31
N LYS A 60 -15.03 -1.33 -4.36
CA LYS A 60 -14.02 -1.47 -5.42
C LYS A 60 -13.67 -0.12 -6.03
N LYS A 61 -14.69 0.68 -6.38
CA LYS A 61 -14.50 2.02 -6.93
C LYS A 61 -13.74 2.94 -5.96
N MET A 62 -14.13 2.96 -4.68
CA MET A 62 -13.45 3.77 -3.66
C MET A 62 -11.98 3.37 -3.51
N ILE A 63 -11.67 2.08 -3.53
CA ILE A 63 -10.29 1.58 -3.45
C ILE A 63 -9.48 2.06 -4.65
N LEU A 64 -9.98 1.88 -5.87
CA LEU A 64 -9.25 2.29 -7.09
C LEU A 64 -8.95 3.79 -7.08
N VAL A 65 -9.95 4.62 -6.79
CA VAL A 65 -9.79 6.08 -6.71
C VAL A 65 -8.79 6.45 -5.61
N ALA A 66 -8.86 5.78 -4.46
CA ALA A 66 -7.94 6.04 -3.36
C ALA A 66 -6.49 5.65 -3.72
N LEU A 67 -6.28 4.52 -4.40
CA LEU A 67 -4.98 4.08 -4.90
C LEU A 67 -4.37 5.08 -5.89
N TRP A 68 -5.17 5.68 -6.78
CA TRP A 68 -4.74 6.79 -7.64
C TRP A 68 -4.32 8.01 -6.82
N CYS A 69 -5.03 8.32 -5.74
CA CYS A 69 -4.72 9.47 -4.89
C CYS A 69 -3.44 9.31 -4.05
N ILE A 70 -3.00 8.08 -3.77
CA ILE A 70 -1.81 7.81 -2.94
C ILE A 70 -0.57 7.43 -3.75
N GLN A 71 -0.59 7.61 -5.08
CA GLN A 71 0.55 7.32 -5.95
C GLN A 71 1.85 7.97 -5.45
N SER A 72 2.96 7.23 -5.52
CA SER A 72 4.27 7.69 -5.05
C SER A 72 4.71 8.95 -5.77
N TYR A 73 4.50 9.01 -7.09
CA TYR A 73 4.85 10.17 -7.89
C TYR A 73 3.69 11.18 -7.91
N PRO A 74 3.88 12.43 -7.45
CA PRO A 74 2.79 13.40 -7.32
C PRO A 74 2.08 13.72 -8.63
N SER A 75 2.78 13.66 -9.77
CA SER A 75 2.16 13.96 -11.07
C SER A 75 1.20 12.88 -11.57
N ASN A 76 1.26 11.66 -11.01
CA ASN A 76 0.30 10.60 -11.28
C ASN A 76 -0.98 10.74 -10.44
N ARG A 77 -1.01 11.63 -9.44
CA ARG A 77 -2.18 11.83 -8.60
C ARG A 77 -3.21 12.68 -9.36
N PRO A 78 -4.48 12.25 -9.43
CA PRO A 78 -5.53 13.05 -10.05
C PRO A 78 -5.80 14.33 -9.24
N SER A 79 -6.30 15.37 -9.91
CA SER A 79 -6.85 16.55 -9.24
C SER A 79 -8.15 16.18 -8.52
N MET A 80 -8.56 16.99 -7.53
CA MET A 80 -9.82 16.70 -6.81
C MET A 80 -11.06 16.70 -7.73
N ASN A 81 -11.10 17.55 -8.75
CA ASN A 81 -12.18 17.52 -9.74
C ASN A 81 -12.22 16.17 -10.47
N ARG A 82 -11.04 15.67 -10.87
CA ARG A 82 -10.94 14.36 -11.51
C ARG A 82 -11.32 13.23 -10.56
N VAL A 83 -10.98 13.33 -9.28
CA VAL A 83 -11.40 12.36 -8.25
C VAL A 83 -12.92 12.28 -8.16
N VAL A 84 -13.62 13.42 -8.17
CA VAL A 84 -15.09 13.46 -8.15
C VAL A 84 -15.66 12.82 -9.41
N GLU A 85 -15.16 13.17 -10.60
CA GLU A 85 -15.57 12.54 -11.87
C GLU A 85 -15.38 11.02 -11.84
N MET A 86 -14.28 10.53 -11.29
CA MET A 86 -14.00 9.09 -11.17
C MET A 86 -15.00 8.38 -10.23
N LEU A 87 -15.47 9.05 -9.18
CA LEU A 87 -16.42 8.50 -8.22
C LEU A 87 -17.85 8.47 -8.79
N GLU A 88 -18.24 9.52 -9.51
CA GLU A 88 -19.53 9.63 -10.19
C GLU A 88 -19.63 8.74 -11.44
N GLY A 89 -18.50 8.45 -12.09
CA GLY A 89 -18.41 7.59 -13.27
C GLY A 89 -18.61 6.09 -13.01
N SER A 90 -18.57 5.27 -14.06
CA SER A 90 -18.68 3.80 -13.95
C SER A 90 -17.38 3.18 -13.44
N LEU A 91 -17.49 2.02 -12.77
CA LEU A 91 -16.33 1.25 -12.34
C LEU A 91 -15.48 0.77 -13.54
N ASP A 92 -16.15 0.37 -14.64
CA ASP A 92 -15.50 -0.11 -15.87
C ASP A 92 -14.64 0.96 -16.58
N ALA A 93 -14.87 2.24 -16.28
CA ALA A 93 -14.06 3.33 -16.83
C ALA A 93 -12.77 3.58 -16.02
N LEU A 94 -12.60 2.90 -14.88
CA LEU A 94 -11.42 3.04 -14.02
C LEU A 94 -10.39 1.97 -14.34
N GLU A 95 -9.17 2.42 -14.62
CA GLU A 95 -8.01 1.55 -14.75
C GLU A 95 -7.30 1.37 -13.41
N LEU A 96 -6.63 0.22 -13.28
CA LEU A 96 -5.78 -0.07 -12.13
C LEU A 96 -4.60 0.94 -12.12
N PRO A 97 -4.37 1.67 -11.02
CA PRO A 97 -3.24 2.57 -10.94
C PRO A 97 -1.91 1.81 -11.00
N PRO A 98 -0.81 2.48 -11.40
CA PRO A 98 0.53 1.90 -11.35
C PRO A 98 0.86 1.43 -9.93
N ARG A 99 1.43 0.23 -9.82
CA ARG A 99 1.92 -0.28 -8.54
C ARG A 99 3.03 0.63 -8.02
N PRO A 100 2.99 1.05 -6.75
CA PRO A 100 4.07 1.82 -6.15
C PRO A 100 5.37 1.02 -6.24
N VAL A 101 6.36 1.56 -6.95
CA VAL A 101 7.72 1.01 -6.86
C VAL A 101 8.27 1.47 -5.52
N LEU A 102 8.48 0.52 -4.60
CA LEU A 102 9.17 0.81 -3.34
C LEU A 102 10.61 1.21 -3.67
N GLN A 103 10.87 2.52 -3.74
CA GLN A 103 12.22 3.06 -3.74
C GLN A 103 12.79 2.92 -2.32
N PHE A 104 13.18 1.71 -1.93
CA PHE A 104 14.12 1.59 -0.83
C PHE A 104 15.47 2.14 -1.33
N PRO A 105 16.11 3.09 -0.62
CA PRO A 105 17.55 3.19 -0.74
C PRO A 105 18.09 1.83 -0.30
N ILE A 106 18.59 1.04 -1.25
CA ILE A 106 19.46 -0.08 -0.91
C ILE A 106 20.72 0.58 -0.35
N THR A 107 20.73 0.89 0.94
CA THR A 107 22.00 1.08 1.65
C THR A 107 22.67 -0.30 1.65
N PRO A 108 23.83 -0.46 0.98
CA PRO A 108 24.59 -1.69 1.14
C PRO A 108 24.88 -1.88 2.64
N PRO A 109 24.88 -3.12 3.15
CA PRO A 109 25.32 -3.39 4.51
C PRO A 109 26.67 -2.71 4.72
N GLN A 110 26.74 -1.75 5.62
CA GLN A 110 28.01 -1.24 6.09
C GLN A 110 28.65 -2.41 6.83
N GLU A 111 29.58 -3.10 6.18
CA GLU A 111 30.49 -4.04 6.85
C GLU A 111 31.13 -3.27 7.99
N SER A 112 30.66 -3.59 9.19
CA SER A 112 31.21 -3.07 10.44
C SER A 112 32.62 -3.65 10.52
N SER A 113 33.58 -2.87 10.04
CA SER A 113 35.00 -3.24 10.07
C SER A 113 35.41 -3.41 11.52
N THR A 114 35.86 -4.62 11.83
CA THR A 114 36.37 -5.04 13.13
C THR A 114 37.38 -4.04 13.68
N LEU A 115 37.11 -3.54 14.88
CA LEU A 115 38.09 -2.86 15.73
C LEU A 115 39.15 -3.89 16.14
N SER A 116 40.20 -4.04 15.32
CA SER A 116 41.40 -4.79 15.70
C SER A 116 42.32 -3.81 16.43
N GLY A 117 42.49 -4.05 17.72
CA GLY A 117 43.36 -3.25 18.56
C GLY A 117 44.81 -3.56 18.25
N ASP A 118 45.61 -2.50 18.08
CA ASP A 118 47.05 -2.60 18.19
C ASP A 118 47.50 -2.00 19.52
N ILE A 119 48.03 -2.88 20.35
CA ILE A 119 48.75 -2.62 21.58
C ILE A 119 50.06 -1.92 21.22
N SER A 120 50.29 -0.77 21.84
CA SER A 120 51.56 -0.05 21.78
C SER A 120 52.67 -0.84 22.47
N VAL A 121 53.70 -1.25 21.74
CA VAL A 121 55.06 -1.41 22.27
C VAL A 121 56.02 -1.13 21.13
N TYR A 122 56.85 -0.09 21.24
CA TYR A 122 58.32 -0.19 21.28
C TYR A 122 58.92 1.21 21.53
N THR A 123 59.80 1.21 22.53
CA THR A 123 60.77 2.21 22.98
C THR A 123 61.77 2.63 21.90
N GLU A 124 62.12 3.92 21.89
CA GLU A 124 63.49 4.40 22.15
C GLU A 124 63.43 5.81 22.75
#